data_AF-A0A554L1S7-F1
#
_entry.id   AF-A0A554L1S7-F1
#
_cell.length_a   1.000
_cell.length_b   1.000
_cell.length_c   1.000
_cell.angle_alpha   90.00
_cell.angle_beta   90.00
_cell.angle_gamma   90.00
#
_symmetry.space_group_name_H-M   'P 1'
#
loop_
_entity.id
_entity.type
_entity.pdbx_description
1 polymer ?
#
loop_
_entity_poly.entity_id
_entity_poly.type
_entity_poly.pdbx_seq_one_letter_code
_entity_poly.pdbx_strand_id
1 'polypeptide(L)'
;MVINKHMSTKTIKTEVNQFSRILDTFPEIRYLGDPVLRAKTSEVSLKEGTEIGKKLGDTLINYRKLVGYGRGLAAPQIGLSRSVFVTYVNDEVQTYINPRIIKFSDEKNLYRELCLSCVMMWADVKRYASIVMQWTDSKGQLQEQEATGTLARLWQHEEAHLRGIPNLDRAEPGTMEFALSDPLQEKLRLV
;
A
#
# COMPACT_ATOMS: atom_id res chain seq x y z
N MET A 1 11.50 24.35 23.15
CA MET A 1 12.03 22.97 23.24
C MET A 1 12.70 22.65 21.91
N VAL A 2 13.98 22.31 21.94
CA VAL A 2 14.87 22.21 20.77
C VAL A 2 14.41 21.06 19.87
N ILE A 3 13.91 21.36 18.66
CA ILE A 3 13.67 20.33 17.65
C ILE A 3 15.02 20.09 16.97
N ASN A 4 15.58 18.92 17.24
CA ASN A 4 16.85 18.46 16.72
C ASN A 4 16.86 18.56 15.17
N LYS A 5 17.79 19.38 14.66
CA LYS A 5 18.28 19.33 13.28
C LYS A 5 18.82 17.92 13.01
N HIS A 6 18.26 17.21 12.05
CA HIS A 6 18.92 16.38 11.01
C HIS A 6 17.87 15.47 10.32
N MET A 7 16.75 16.05 9.85
CA MET A 7 16.03 15.45 8.72
C MET A 7 16.81 15.83 7.47
N SER A 8 17.43 14.87 6.79
CA SER A 8 17.98 15.11 5.46
C SER A 8 16.81 15.43 4.53
N THR A 9 16.55 16.71 4.29
CA THR A 9 15.63 17.14 3.23
C THR A 9 16.21 16.68 1.91
N LYS A 10 15.67 15.59 1.37
CA LYS A 10 16.02 15.18 0.02
C LYS A 10 15.55 16.25 -0.95
N THR A 11 16.38 16.55 -1.94
CA THR A 11 15.99 17.53 -2.97
C THR A 11 14.96 16.90 -3.90
N ILE A 12 14.10 17.71 -4.52
CA ILE A 12 13.18 17.25 -5.57
C ILE A 12 13.94 16.50 -6.66
N LYS A 13 15.14 16.97 -7.03
CA LYS A 13 16.00 16.30 -8.03
C LYS A 13 16.43 14.90 -7.59
N THR A 14 16.71 14.70 -6.31
CA THR A 14 17.04 13.38 -5.74
C THR A 14 15.87 12.43 -5.88
N GLU A 15 14.66 12.87 -5.51
CA GLU A 15 13.45 12.05 -5.59
C GLU A 15 13.07 11.73 -7.04
N VAL A 16 13.16 12.71 -7.95
CA VAL A 16 12.94 12.50 -9.39
C VAL A 16 13.92 11.48 -9.96
N ASN A 17 15.20 11.56 -9.60
CA ASN A 17 16.21 10.58 -10.04
C ASN A 17 15.95 9.19 -9.47
N GLN A 18 15.53 9.09 -8.20
CA GLN A 18 15.14 7.82 -7.59
C GLN A 18 13.92 7.23 -8.32
N PHE A 19 12.92 8.07 -8.61
CA PHE A 19 11.73 7.67 -9.35
C PHE A 19 12.06 7.20 -10.77
N SER A 20 12.96 7.87 -11.49
CA SER A 20 13.44 7.42 -12.80
C SER A 20 14.02 6.01 -12.73
N ARG A 21 14.84 5.71 -11.72
CA ARG A 21 15.38 4.34 -11.52
C ARG A 21 14.29 3.33 -11.21
N ILE A 22 13.26 3.70 -10.45
CA ILE A 22 12.11 2.84 -10.18
C ILE A 22 11.37 2.51 -11.48
N LEU A 23 11.12 3.51 -12.34
CA LEU A 23 10.49 3.30 -13.64
C LEU A 23 11.27 2.32 -14.53
N ASP A 24 12.59 2.46 -14.58
CA ASP A 24 13.45 1.58 -15.37
C ASP A 24 13.51 0.16 -14.80
N THR A 25 13.47 0.02 -13.47
CA THR A 25 13.63 -1.27 -12.77
C THR A 25 12.33 -2.06 -12.67
N PHE A 26 11.19 -1.37 -12.57
CA PHE A 26 9.86 -1.96 -12.35
C PHE A 26 8.86 -1.49 -13.41
N PRO A 27 9.08 -1.83 -14.70
CA PRO A 27 8.19 -1.41 -15.79
C PRO A 27 6.77 -1.98 -15.68
N GLU A 28 6.56 -3.02 -14.87
CA GLU A 28 5.25 -3.58 -14.60
C GLU A 28 4.38 -2.70 -13.70
N ILE A 29 5.00 -1.83 -12.89
CA ILE A 29 4.29 -1.00 -11.92
C ILE A 29 3.47 0.05 -12.65
N ARG A 30 2.20 0.14 -12.26
CA ARG A 30 1.23 1.10 -12.78
C ARG A 30 1.12 2.28 -11.85
N TYR A 31 0.99 3.46 -12.45
CA TYR A 31 0.90 4.74 -11.75
C TYR A 31 -0.45 5.39 -12.00
N LEU A 32 -0.84 6.27 -11.08
CA LEU A 32 -2.10 6.99 -11.14
C LEU A 32 -2.29 7.66 -12.51
N GLY A 33 -3.42 7.34 -13.17
CA GLY A 33 -3.66 7.67 -14.57
C GLY A 33 -3.87 6.40 -15.42
N ASP A 34 -3.27 5.28 -15.03
CA ASP A 34 -3.57 3.97 -15.64
C ASP A 34 -4.99 3.51 -15.23
N PRO A 35 -5.89 3.20 -16.19
CA PRO A 35 -7.26 2.78 -15.91
C PRO A 35 -7.38 1.53 -15.02
N VAL A 36 -6.38 0.64 -15.02
CA VAL A 36 -6.41 -0.58 -14.20
C VAL A 36 -6.48 -0.26 -12.70
N LEU A 37 -5.93 0.89 -12.27
CA LEU A 37 -5.95 1.35 -10.89
C LEU A 37 -7.32 1.90 -10.46
N ARG A 38 -8.26 2.02 -11.39
CA ARG A 38 -9.63 2.52 -11.18
C ARG A 38 -10.68 1.41 -11.30
N ALA A 39 -10.29 0.24 -11.80
CA ALA A 39 -11.20 -0.88 -12.00
C ALA A 39 -11.37 -1.70 -10.72
N LYS A 40 -12.61 -2.13 -10.44
CA LYS A 40 -12.86 -3.18 -9.44
C LYS A 40 -12.32 -4.51 -9.98
N THR A 41 -11.62 -5.25 -9.14
CA THR A 41 -10.99 -6.52 -9.52
C THR A 41 -11.96 -7.69 -9.53
N SER A 42 -11.64 -8.72 -10.31
CA SER A 42 -12.31 -10.02 -10.27
C SER A 42 -11.67 -10.96 -9.25
N GLU A 43 -12.48 -11.80 -8.60
CA GLU A 43 -12.00 -12.91 -7.78
C GLU A 43 -11.20 -13.92 -8.61
N VAL A 44 -10.31 -14.66 -7.94
CA VAL A 44 -9.42 -15.64 -8.56
C VAL A 44 -9.54 -17.01 -7.91
N SER A 45 -9.14 -18.03 -8.66
CA SER A 45 -8.88 -19.36 -8.10
C SER A 45 -7.67 -19.35 -7.17
N LEU A 46 -7.54 -20.35 -6.29
CA LEU A 46 -6.35 -20.52 -5.45
C LEU A 46 -5.06 -20.57 -6.27
N LYS A 47 -5.06 -21.31 -7.39
CA LYS A 47 -3.87 -21.46 -8.24
C LYS A 47 -3.42 -20.10 -8.80
N GLU A 48 -4.34 -19.38 -9.44
CA GLU A 48 -4.06 -18.05 -10.00
C GLU A 48 -3.65 -17.07 -8.89
N GLY A 49 -4.34 -17.09 -7.75
CA GLY A 49 -4.04 -16.24 -6.61
C GLY A 49 -2.64 -16.46 -6.03
N THR A 50 -2.20 -17.72 -5.92
CA THR A 50 -0.84 -18.05 -5.44
C THR A 50 0.24 -17.63 -6.44
N GLU A 51 0.00 -17.80 -7.75
CA GLU A 51 0.93 -17.36 -8.80
C GLU A 51 1.10 -15.83 -8.81
N ILE A 52 -0.02 -15.10 -8.72
CA ILE A 52 -0.02 -13.63 -8.62
C ILE A 52 0.64 -13.18 -7.32
N GLY A 53 0.32 -13.81 -6.19
CA GLY A 53 0.89 -13.51 -4.88
C GLY A 53 2.41 -13.65 -4.86
N LYS A 54 2.95 -14.72 -5.48
CA LYS A 54 4.40 -14.88 -5.63
C LYS A 54 5.01 -13.73 -6.43
N LYS A 55 4.44 -13.39 -7.59
CA LYS A 55 4.92 -12.28 -8.42
C LYS A 55 4.92 -10.96 -7.65
N LEU A 56 3.83 -10.65 -6.95
CA LEU A 56 3.71 -9.46 -6.12
C LEU A 56 4.75 -9.43 -5.00
N GLY A 57 4.96 -10.57 -4.33
CA GLY A 57 5.97 -10.71 -3.28
C GLY A 57 7.38 -10.44 -3.79
N ASP A 58 7.74 -11.03 -4.93
CA ASP A 58 9.04 -10.84 -5.58
C ASP A 58 9.25 -9.36 -5.99
N THR A 59 8.24 -8.74 -6.61
CA THR A 59 8.27 -7.32 -6.98
C THR A 59 8.41 -6.43 -5.73
N LEU A 60 7.64 -6.68 -4.67
CA LEU A 60 7.69 -5.90 -3.42
C LEU A 60 9.05 -6.02 -2.73
N ILE A 61 9.62 -7.23 -2.65
CA ILE A 61 10.95 -7.44 -2.06
C ILE A 61 12.03 -6.70 -2.86
N ASN A 62 12.00 -6.79 -4.19
CA ASN A 62 12.98 -6.11 -5.03
C ASN A 62 12.82 -4.58 -4.96
N TYR A 63 11.58 -4.08 -4.90
CA TYR A 63 11.30 -2.66 -4.67
C TYR A 63 11.90 -2.20 -3.34
N ARG A 64 11.67 -2.94 -2.25
CA ARG A 64 12.24 -2.63 -0.93
C ARG A 64 13.77 -2.60 -0.95
N LYS A 65 14.44 -3.50 -1.70
CA LYS A 65 15.91 -3.49 -1.85
C LYS A 65 16.42 -2.21 -2.51
N LEU A 66 15.68 -1.67 -3.49
CA LEU A 66 16.06 -0.43 -4.18
C LEU A 66 15.72 0.82 -3.35
N VAL A 67 14.56 0.83 -2.70
CA VAL A 67 13.93 2.04 -2.16
C VAL A 67 14.06 2.15 -0.63
N GLY A 68 14.21 1.03 0.07
CA GLY A 68 14.33 0.94 1.53
C GLY A 68 13.00 0.83 2.27
N TYR A 69 11.86 0.95 1.59
CA TYR A 69 10.52 0.88 2.18
C TYR A 69 9.50 0.26 1.21
N GLY A 70 8.27 0.07 1.69
CA GLY A 70 7.15 -0.54 0.95
C GLY A 70 6.55 -1.71 1.73
N ARG A 71 5.29 -1.60 2.16
CA ARG A 71 4.67 -2.58 3.07
C ARG A 71 3.58 -3.43 2.42
N GLY A 72 3.15 -3.08 1.21
CA GLY A 72 2.16 -3.85 0.47
C GLY A 72 2.22 -3.52 -1.01
N LEU A 73 1.60 -4.41 -1.78
CA LEU A 73 1.43 -4.28 -3.23
C LEU A 73 0.22 -5.11 -3.68
N ALA A 74 -0.70 -4.48 -4.40
CA ALA A 74 -1.88 -5.12 -4.95
C ALA A 74 -1.74 -5.44 -6.44
N ALA A 75 -2.41 -6.49 -6.92
CA ALA A 75 -2.36 -6.93 -8.32
C ALA A 75 -2.65 -5.81 -9.35
N PRO A 76 -3.61 -4.88 -9.12
CA PRO A 76 -3.82 -3.76 -10.02
C PRO A 76 -2.57 -2.88 -10.22
N GLN A 77 -1.73 -2.76 -9.19
CA GLN A 77 -0.50 -1.98 -9.25
C GLN A 77 0.57 -2.58 -10.15
N ILE A 78 0.40 -3.84 -10.60
CA ILE A 78 1.24 -4.47 -11.63
C ILE A 78 0.46 -4.78 -12.92
N GLY A 79 -0.69 -4.11 -13.11
CA GLY A 79 -1.51 -4.23 -14.32
C GLY A 79 -2.47 -5.42 -14.35
N LEU A 80 -2.68 -6.11 -13.22
CA LEU A 80 -3.56 -7.26 -13.14
C LEU A 80 -4.84 -6.90 -12.38
N SER A 81 -5.99 -6.86 -13.07
CA SER A 81 -7.29 -6.63 -12.42
C SER A 81 -7.80 -7.91 -11.74
N ARG A 82 -7.13 -8.31 -10.65
CA ARG A 82 -7.35 -9.53 -9.88
C ARG A 82 -7.32 -9.26 -8.38
N SER A 83 -8.18 -9.95 -7.64
CA SER A 83 -8.40 -9.70 -6.20
C SER A 83 -7.30 -10.34 -5.33
N VAL A 84 -6.06 -9.87 -5.49
CA VAL A 84 -4.89 -10.37 -4.75
C VAL A 84 -4.03 -9.18 -4.33
N PHE A 85 -3.59 -9.18 -3.07
CA PHE A 85 -2.50 -8.32 -2.63
C PHE A 85 -1.53 -9.09 -1.75
N VAL A 86 -0.35 -8.51 -1.52
CA VAL A 86 0.62 -9.00 -0.55
C VAL A 86 0.97 -7.92 0.46
N THR A 87 1.40 -8.33 1.65
CA THR A 87 2.00 -7.43 2.64
C THR A 87 3.39 -7.92 3.04
N TYR A 88 4.26 -6.99 3.42
CA TYR A 88 5.55 -7.26 4.06
C TYR A 88 5.52 -6.73 5.49
N VAL A 89 5.45 -7.62 6.48
CA VAL A 89 5.35 -7.32 7.91
C VAL A 89 6.23 -8.29 8.68
N ASN A 90 7.00 -7.82 9.67
CA ASN A 90 7.93 -8.63 10.46
C ASN A 90 8.87 -9.49 9.60
N ASP A 91 9.40 -8.89 8.54
CA ASP A 91 10.27 -9.52 7.55
C ASP A 91 9.67 -10.68 6.73
N GLU A 92 8.34 -10.85 6.77
CA GLU A 92 7.62 -11.90 6.05
C GLU A 92 6.68 -11.33 4.99
N VAL A 93 6.62 -11.99 3.83
CA VAL A 93 5.62 -11.72 2.80
C VAL A 93 4.42 -12.64 3.02
N GLN A 94 3.23 -12.04 3.09
CA GLN A 94 1.96 -12.76 3.17
C GLN A 94 1.09 -12.44 1.96
N THR A 95 0.48 -13.46 1.38
CA THR A 95 -0.47 -13.34 0.25
C THR A 95 -1.90 -13.39 0.75
N TYR A 96 -2.73 -12.50 0.19
CA TYR A 96 -4.15 -12.37 0.51
C TYR A 96 -4.94 -12.56 -0.79
N ILE A 97 -5.60 -13.73 -0.92
CA ILE A 97 -6.40 -14.10 -2.08
C ILE A 97 -7.87 -13.83 -1.77
N ASN A 98 -8.56 -13.12 -2.67
CA ASN A 98 -9.95 -12.67 -2.52
C ASN A 98 -10.25 -12.05 -1.14
N PRO A 99 -9.40 -11.13 -0.63
CA PRO A 99 -9.60 -10.57 0.70
C PRO A 99 -10.83 -9.68 0.75
N ARG A 100 -11.53 -9.70 1.89
CA ARG A 100 -12.66 -8.82 2.18
C ARG A 100 -12.64 -8.37 3.63
N ILE A 101 -12.91 -7.10 3.88
CA ILE A 101 -13.13 -6.60 5.23
C ILE A 101 -14.58 -6.88 5.61
N ILE A 102 -14.78 -7.63 6.70
CA ILE A 102 -16.10 -8.10 7.15
C ILE A 102 -16.64 -7.33 8.36
N LYS A 103 -15.77 -6.63 9.10
CA LYS A 103 -16.14 -5.73 10.20
C LYS A 103 -15.21 -4.52 10.24
N PHE A 104 -15.77 -3.39 10.68
CA PHE A 104 -15.06 -2.15 10.90
C PHE A 104 -15.36 -1.64 12.31
N SER A 105 -14.39 -1.00 12.96
CA SER A 105 -14.65 -0.21 14.17
C SER A 105 -15.49 1.03 13.87
N ASP A 106 -16.07 1.65 14.89
CA ASP A 106 -16.66 3.00 14.75
C ASP A 106 -15.57 4.08 14.74
N GLU A 107 -14.52 3.90 15.54
CA GLU A 107 -13.38 4.81 15.65
C GLU A 107 -12.55 4.82 14.35
N LYS A 108 -12.02 6.00 14.01
CA LYS A 108 -11.09 6.20 12.90
C LYS A 108 -9.84 6.95 13.36
N ASN A 109 -8.70 6.55 12.80
CA ASN A 109 -7.42 7.22 12.95
C ASN A 109 -7.06 7.98 11.66
N LEU A 110 -6.33 9.08 11.80
CA LEU A 110 -5.77 9.84 10.69
C LEU A 110 -4.32 9.42 10.45
N TYR A 111 -4.06 8.88 9.25
CA TYR A 111 -2.74 8.40 8.86
C TYR A 111 -2.19 9.14 7.66
N ARG A 112 -0.87 9.29 7.60
CA ARG A 112 -0.21 9.87 6.44
C ARG A 112 0.26 8.76 5.51
N GLU A 113 -0.46 8.56 4.41
CA GLU A 113 -0.21 7.46 3.48
C GLU A 113 0.62 7.90 2.27
N LEU A 114 1.59 7.06 1.90
CA LEU A 114 2.29 7.09 0.61
C LEU A 114 1.92 5.81 -0.12
N CYS A 115 1.54 5.95 -1.39
CA CYS A 115 1.26 4.82 -2.26
C CYS A 115 2.36 4.72 -3.32
N LEU A 116 2.82 3.51 -3.58
CA LEU A 116 3.80 3.22 -4.63
C LEU A 116 3.32 3.74 -6.01
N SER A 117 2.02 3.65 -6.27
CA SER A 117 1.39 4.09 -7.53
C SER A 117 1.02 5.57 -7.57
N CYS A 118 1.14 6.32 -6.46
CA CYS A 118 0.82 7.75 -6.38
C CYS A 118 2.10 8.57 -6.14
N VAL A 119 2.99 8.47 -7.12
CA VAL A 119 4.36 9.00 -7.17
C VAL A 119 4.58 10.23 -6.28
N MET A 120 5.51 10.10 -5.32
CA MET A 120 6.03 11.20 -4.50
C MET A 120 4.94 12.05 -3.80
N MET A 121 3.73 11.52 -3.58
CA MET A 121 2.65 12.27 -2.93
C MET A 121 2.21 11.58 -1.64
N TRP A 122 2.29 12.34 -0.54
CA TRP A 122 1.58 12.04 0.69
C TRP A 122 0.13 12.50 0.60
N ALA A 123 -0.74 11.80 1.31
CA ALA A 123 -2.06 12.30 1.68
C ALA A 123 -2.40 11.82 3.09
N ASP A 124 -3.08 12.66 3.86
CA ASP A 124 -3.68 12.19 5.10
C ASP A 124 -5.01 11.50 4.80
N VAL A 125 -5.20 10.29 5.31
CA VAL A 125 -6.37 9.46 5.04
C VAL A 125 -6.93 8.94 6.35
N LYS A 126 -8.24 9.12 6.55
CA LYS A 126 -8.97 8.50 7.65
C LYS A 126 -9.17 7.01 7.38
N ARG A 127 -8.71 6.16 8.30
CA ARG A 127 -8.92 4.71 8.28
C ARG A 127 -9.58 4.27 9.57
N TYR A 128 -10.37 3.21 9.52
CA TYR A 128 -10.92 2.59 10.72
C TYR A 128 -9.79 2.12 11.63
N ALA A 129 -9.92 2.37 12.93
CA ALA A 129 -8.90 2.07 13.93
C ALA A 129 -8.65 0.55 14.06
N SER A 130 -9.71 -0.25 13.88
CA SER A 130 -9.62 -1.69 13.71
C SER A 130 -10.57 -2.21 12.62
N ILE A 131 -10.21 -3.37 12.07
CA ILE A 131 -11.02 -4.10 11.11
C ILE A 131 -10.90 -5.61 11.37
N VAL A 132 -11.89 -6.38 10.95
CA VAL A 132 -11.75 -7.82 10.78
C VAL A 132 -11.76 -8.12 9.28
N MET A 133 -10.72 -8.77 8.80
CA MET A 133 -10.57 -9.14 7.40
C MET A 133 -10.57 -10.66 7.26
N GLN A 134 -11.18 -11.14 6.18
CA GLN A 134 -11.19 -12.54 5.80
C GLN A 134 -10.55 -12.70 4.41
N TRP A 135 -9.72 -13.72 4.23
CA TRP A 135 -9.04 -14.00 2.96
C TRP A 135 -8.65 -15.47 2.87
N THR A 136 -8.30 -15.93 1.67
CA THR A 136 -7.66 -17.24 1.48
C THR A 136 -6.15 -17.06 1.40
N ASP A 137 -5.37 -17.81 2.17
CA ASP A 137 -3.91 -17.77 2.12
C ASP A 137 -3.33 -18.58 0.93
N SER A 138 -2.01 -18.52 0.74
CA SER A 138 -1.32 -19.23 -0.35
C SER A 138 -1.38 -20.76 -0.25
N LYS A 139 -1.79 -21.31 0.91
CA LYS A 139 -2.00 -22.75 1.15
C LYS A 139 -3.46 -23.15 0.92
N GLY A 140 -4.35 -22.20 0.61
CA GLY A 140 -5.77 -22.45 0.39
C GLY A 140 -6.60 -22.45 1.66
N GLN A 141 -6.06 -22.02 2.80
CA GLN A 141 -6.81 -21.96 4.05
C GLN A 141 -7.54 -20.62 4.17
N LEU A 142 -8.78 -20.67 4.62
CA LEU A 142 -9.55 -19.47 4.95
C LEU A 142 -9.04 -18.91 6.28
N GLN A 143 -8.62 -17.66 6.25
CA GLN A 143 -8.18 -16.91 7.41
C GLN A 143 -9.20 -15.82 7.74
N GLU A 144 -9.42 -15.57 9.01
CA GLU A 144 -10.20 -14.45 9.53
C GLU A 144 -9.45 -13.85 10.72
N GLN A 145 -9.08 -12.57 10.64
CA GLN A 145 -8.24 -11.94 11.64
C GLN A 145 -8.62 -10.48 11.87
N GLU A 146 -8.58 -10.09 13.14
CA GLU A 146 -8.64 -8.68 13.54
C GLU A 146 -7.27 -8.01 13.37
N ALA A 147 -7.27 -6.83 12.77
CA ALA A 147 -6.11 -5.95 12.70
C ALA A 147 -6.46 -4.60 13.33
N THR A 148 -5.48 -4.02 14.01
CA THR A 148 -5.56 -2.69 14.63
C THR A 148 -4.42 -1.80 14.15
N GLY A 149 -4.54 -0.50 14.37
CA GLY A 149 -3.44 0.46 14.17
C GLY A 149 -2.85 0.43 12.77
N THR A 150 -1.51 0.36 12.66
CA THR A 150 -0.83 0.42 11.36
C THR A 150 -1.09 -0.79 10.45
N LEU A 151 -1.47 -1.95 11.02
CA LEU A 151 -1.85 -3.12 10.24
C LEU A 151 -3.26 -2.94 9.66
N ALA A 152 -4.20 -2.44 10.46
CA ALA A 152 -5.54 -2.08 9.98
C ALA A 152 -5.47 -1.08 8.83
N ARG A 153 -4.62 -0.06 8.96
CA ARG A 153 -4.32 0.90 7.88
C ARG A 153 -3.84 0.20 6.61
N LEU A 154 -2.78 -0.60 6.73
CA LEU A 154 -2.16 -1.28 5.60
C LEU A 154 -3.17 -2.14 4.84
N TRP A 155 -3.93 -2.97 5.55
CA TRP A 155 -4.95 -3.82 4.92
C TRP A 155 -6.06 -3.02 4.25
N GLN A 156 -6.55 -1.94 4.88
CA GLN A 156 -7.53 -1.04 4.26
C GLN A 156 -6.97 -0.32 3.03
N HIS A 157 -5.66 -0.07 2.97
CA HIS A 157 -4.99 0.52 1.81
C HIS A 157 -4.94 -0.48 0.65
N GLU A 158 -4.38 -1.67 0.88
CA GLU A 158 -4.25 -2.69 -0.16
C GLU A 158 -5.61 -3.20 -0.66
N GLU A 159 -6.58 -3.39 0.24
CA GLU A 159 -7.94 -3.77 -0.15
C GLU A 159 -8.61 -2.68 -1.00
N ALA A 160 -8.34 -1.39 -0.72
CA ALA A 160 -8.91 -0.30 -1.52
C ALA A 160 -8.38 -0.30 -2.97
N HIS A 161 -7.15 -0.75 -3.21
CA HIS A 161 -6.66 -0.97 -4.56
C HIS A 161 -7.48 -2.00 -5.33
N LEU A 162 -7.99 -3.05 -4.68
CA LEU A 162 -8.85 -4.05 -5.31
C LEU A 162 -10.22 -3.50 -5.70
N ARG A 163 -10.63 -2.39 -5.09
CA ARG A 163 -11.85 -1.64 -5.42
C ARG A 163 -11.60 -0.45 -6.35
N GLY A 164 -10.36 -0.26 -6.82
CA GLY A 164 -10.00 0.83 -7.73
C GLY A 164 -9.92 2.21 -7.05
N ILE A 165 -9.61 2.26 -5.75
CA ILE A 165 -9.58 3.50 -4.96
C ILE A 165 -8.17 3.70 -4.37
N PRO A 166 -7.28 4.41 -5.09
CA PRO A 166 -6.01 4.86 -4.55
C PRO A 166 -6.19 5.76 -3.31
N ASN A 167 -5.16 5.86 -2.48
CA ASN A 167 -5.19 6.68 -1.25
C ASN A 167 -5.54 8.15 -1.52
N LEU A 168 -5.09 8.72 -2.65
CA LEU A 168 -5.33 10.13 -2.97
C LEU A 168 -6.82 10.48 -3.16
N ASP A 169 -7.67 9.53 -3.53
CA ASP A 169 -9.13 9.76 -3.61
C ASP A 169 -9.76 9.96 -2.22
N ARG A 170 -9.07 9.54 -1.16
CA ARG A 170 -9.50 9.66 0.23
C ARG A 170 -8.66 10.67 1.00
N ALA A 171 -7.89 11.50 0.30
CA ALA A 171 -7.10 12.54 0.92
C ALA A 171 -8.01 13.54 1.64
N GLU A 172 -7.71 13.84 2.90
CA GLU A 172 -8.36 14.95 3.60
C GLU A 172 -7.97 16.28 2.91
N PRO A 173 -8.91 17.24 2.78
CA PRO A 173 -8.66 18.50 2.10
C PRO A 173 -7.41 19.22 2.63
N GLY A 174 -6.52 19.65 1.73
CA GLY A 174 -5.31 20.40 2.06
C GLY A 174 -4.15 19.58 2.63
N THR A 175 -4.24 18.24 2.65
CA THR A 175 -3.20 17.39 3.25
C THR A 175 -2.24 16.74 2.25
N MET A 176 -2.47 16.94 0.94
CA MET A 176 -1.59 16.41 -0.09
C MET A 176 -0.28 17.20 -0.19
N GLU A 177 0.84 16.50 -0.12
CA GLU A 177 2.17 17.12 -0.11
C GLU A 177 3.20 16.24 -0.84
N PHE A 178 4.23 16.87 -1.43
CA PHE A 178 5.35 16.12 -2.00
C PHE A 178 6.14 15.37 -0.91
N ALA A 179 6.48 14.11 -1.19
CA ALA A 179 7.18 13.22 -0.29
C ALA A 179 8.69 13.47 -0.25
N LEU A 180 9.08 14.64 0.27
CA LEU A 180 10.49 15.04 0.41
C LEU A 180 11.12 14.64 1.76
N SER A 181 10.29 14.15 2.69
CA SER A 181 10.69 13.63 4.00
C SER A 181 10.81 12.11 4.00
N ASP A 182 11.60 11.56 4.93
CA ASP A 182 11.73 10.11 5.12
C ASP A 182 10.36 9.46 5.47
N PRO A 183 9.83 8.55 4.62
CA PRO A 183 8.58 7.85 4.89
C PRO A 183 8.61 6.95 6.13
N LEU A 184 9.80 6.56 6.61
CA LEU A 184 9.94 5.70 7.79
C LEU A 184 9.79 6.45 9.11
N GLN A 185 9.83 7.79 9.08
CA GLN A 185 9.65 8.65 10.27
C GLN A 185 8.22 9.16 10.42
N GLU A 186 7.26 8.54 9.72
CA GLU A 186 5.84 8.89 9.79
C GLU A 186 5.31 8.75 11.23
N LYS A 187 4.63 9.79 11.72
CA LYS A 187 3.90 9.76 12.98
C LYS A 187 2.40 9.83 12.71
N LEU A 188 1.63 9.16 13.56
CA LEU A 188 0.18 9.30 13.59
C LEU A 188 -0.17 10.78 13.76
N ARG A 189 -1.04 11.30 12.90
CA ARG A 189 -1.48 12.70 13.00
C ARG A 189 -2.60 12.79 14.01
N LEU A 190 -2.54 13.80 14.87
CA LEU A 190 -3.65 14.08 15.79
C LEU A 190 -4.85 14.53 14.95
N VAL A 191 -6.00 13.93 15.25
CA VAL A 191 -7.30 14.25 14.62
C VAL A 191 -7.79 15.59 15.12
#